data_AF-A0A9D6V429-F1
#
_entry.id   AF-A0A9D6V429-F1
#
_cell.length_a   1.000
_cell.length_b   1.000
_cell.length_c   1.000
_cell.angle_alpha   90.00
_cell.angle_beta   90.00
_cell.angle_gamma   90.00
#
_symmetry.space_group_name_H-M   'P 1'
#
loop_
_entity.id
_entity.type
_entity.pdbx_description
1 polymer ?
#
loop_
_entity_poly.entity_id
_entity_poly.type
_entity_poly.pdbx_seq_one_letter_code
_entity_poly.pdbx_strand_id
1 'polypeptide(L)'
;TALIIMTPDPKTAQEVTVAIEKKAMLEHGAMFSFAMTLCVQCDECAFPEPCRFPHLARPAPDGLGIDIEQTVSPLGFKVEFDSQGNLLPAWYSIVLLD
;
A
#
# COMPACT_ATOMS: atom_id res chain seq x y z
N THR A 1 15.93 1.09 -1.33
CA THR A 1 15.17 1.84 -2.39
C THR A 1 13.68 1.86 -2.08
N ALA A 2 12.91 2.89 -2.47
CA ALA A 2 11.44 2.88 -2.31
C ALA A 2 10.75 2.87 -3.68
N LEU A 3 9.76 1.98 -3.85
CA LEU A 3 8.87 1.96 -5.00
C LEU A 3 7.51 2.51 -4.60
N ILE A 4 7.06 3.58 -5.28
CA ILE A 4 5.73 4.14 -5.12
C ILE A 4 4.82 3.60 -6.22
N ILE A 5 3.70 3.02 -5.83
CA ILE A 5 2.73 2.38 -6.73
C ILE A 5 1.42 3.14 -6.61
N MET A 6 0.97 3.70 -7.74
CA MET A 6 -0.30 4.41 -7.85
C MET A 6 -1.27 3.58 -8.70
N THR A 7 -2.47 3.34 -8.17
CA THR A 7 -3.53 2.60 -8.88
C THR A 7 -4.89 3.23 -8.61
N PRO A 8 -5.88 3.05 -9.51
CA PRO A 8 -7.24 3.57 -9.30
C PRO A 8 -8.06 2.77 -8.28
N ASP A 9 -7.62 1.56 -7.93
CA ASP A 9 -8.36 0.60 -7.10
C ASP A 9 -7.45 0.06 -5.98
N PRO A 10 -7.87 0.13 -4.70
CA PRO A 10 -7.00 -0.25 -3.58
C PRO A 10 -6.73 -1.75 -3.54
N LYS A 11 -7.61 -2.58 -4.12
CA LYS A 11 -7.40 -4.02 -4.18
C LYS A 11 -6.26 -4.36 -5.13
N THR A 12 -6.25 -3.74 -6.31
CA THR A 12 -5.14 -3.79 -7.26
C THR A 12 -3.84 -3.29 -6.62
N ALA A 13 -3.89 -2.17 -5.88
CA ALA A 13 -2.73 -1.66 -5.14
C ALA A 13 -2.14 -2.72 -4.21
N GLN A 14 -2.98 -3.37 -3.42
CA GLN A 14 -2.56 -4.39 -2.46
C GLN A 14 -1.99 -5.64 -3.15
N GLU A 15 -2.67 -6.15 -4.18
CA GLU A 15 -2.22 -7.32 -4.94
C GLU A 15 -0.84 -7.09 -5.56
N VAL A 16 -0.64 -5.96 -6.23
CA VAL A 16 0.63 -5.61 -6.89
C VAL A 16 1.74 -5.40 -5.86
N THR A 17 1.48 -4.62 -4.81
CA THR A 17 2.49 -4.26 -3.79
C THR A 17 2.98 -5.49 -3.04
N VAL A 18 2.07 -6.39 -2.62
CA VAL A 18 2.45 -7.64 -1.94
C VAL A 18 3.15 -8.61 -2.88
N ALA A 19 2.78 -8.65 -4.17
CA ALA A 19 3.47 -9.47 -5.16
C ALA A 19 4.91 -9.01 -5.37
N ILE A 20 5.15 -7.70 -5.46
CA ILE A 20 6.50 -7.13 -5.58
C ILE A 20 7.35 -7.46 -4.36
N GLU A 21 6.83 -7.27 -3.13
CA GLU A 21 7.53 -7.64 -1.89
C GLU A 21 7.96 -9.12 -1.91
N LYS A 22 7.01 -10.02 -2.18
CA LYS A 22 7.28 -11.47 -2.23
C LYS A 22 8.32 -11.82 -3.28
N LYS A 23 8.23 -11.24 -4.48
CA LYS A 23 9.21 -11.46 -5.56
C LYS A 23 10.59 -10.94 -5.19
N ALA A 24 10.67 -9.76 -4.58
CA ALA A 24 11.93 -9.18 -4.11
C ALA A 24 12.62 -10.07 -3.07
N MET A 25 11.85 -10.62 -2.12
CA MET A 25 12.39 -11.55 -1.12
C MET A 25 12.81 -12.88 -1.74
N LEU A 26 11.95 -13.50 -2.56
CA LEU A 26 12.16 -14.87 -3.05
C LEU A 26 13.19 -14.97 -4.18
N GLU A 27 13.22 -14.00 -5.09
CA GLU A 27 14.03 -14.09 -6.31
C GLU A 27 15.26 -13.18 -6.27
N HIS A 28 15.24 -12.12 -5.46
CA HIS A 28 16.29 -11.10 -5.46
C HIS A 28 17.04 -10.99 -4.13
N GLY A 29 16.69 -11.80 -3.11
CA GLY A 29 17.38 -11.82 -1.82
C GLY A 29 17.15 -10.58 -0.96
N ALA A 30 16.20 -9.71 -1.31
CA ALA A 30 15.86 -8.51 -0.55
C ALA A 30 14.96 -8.88 0.64
N MET A 31 15.55 -9.54 1.65
CA MET A 31 14.83 -10.15 2.77
C MET A 31 14.12 -9.13 3.68
N PHE A 32 14.55 -7.86 3.64
CA PHE A 32 13.92 -6.76 4.36
C PHE A 32 12.92 -5.96 3.52
N SER A 33 12.50 -6.50 2.37
CA SER A 33 11.45 -5.87 1.57
C SER A 33 10.16 -5.74 2.40
N PHE A 34 9.52 -4.58 2.35
CA PHE A 34 8.35 -4.27 3.16
C PHE A 34 7.28 -3.54 2.36
N ALA A 35 6.14 -4.22 2.16
CA ALA A 35 4.96 -3.67 1.52
C ALA A 35 4.10 -2.87 2.53
N MET A 36 3.68 -1.68 2.12
CA MET A 36 2.74 -0.82 2.82
C MET A 36 1.59 -0.48 1.87
N THR A 37 0.37 -0.84 2.25
CA THR A 37 -0.83 -0.71 1.41
C THR A 37 -2.07 -0.72 2.27
N LEU A 38 -3.14 -0.06 1.81
CA LEU A 38 -4.44 -0.17 2.45
C LEU A 38 -4.89 -1.63 2.48
N CYS A 39 -5.36 -2.10 3.63
CA CYS A 39 -5.93 -3.43 3.75
C CYS A 39 -7.39 -3.42 3.27
N VAL A 40 -7.67 -4.14 2.19
CA VAL A 40 -9.02 -4.25 1.60
C VAL A 40 -9.45 -5.71 1.42
N GLN A 41 -9.00 -6.58 2.32
CA GLN A 41 -9.21 -8.03 2.23
C GLN A 41 -10.59 -8.50 2.71
N CYS A 42 -11.29 -7.68 3.48
CA CYS A 42 -12.59 -8.02 4.07
C CYS A 42 -13.52 -6.81 4.05
N ASP A 43 -14.81 -7.06 3.83
CA ASP A 43 -15.84 -6.02 3.91
C ASP A 43 -15.95 -5.45 5.34
N GLU A 44 -15.85 -6.33 6.36
CA GLU A 44 -15.77 -5.96 7.78
C GLU A 44 -14.56 -6.64 8.44
N CYS A 45 -13.73 -5.84 9.11
CA CYS A 45 -12.54 -6.34 9.78
C CYS A 45 -12.90 -7.30 10.92
N ALA A 46 -12.16 -8.41 11.03
CA ALA A 46 -12.39 -9.40 12.08
C ALA A 46 -12.01 -8.91 13.49
N PHE A 47 -11.25 -7.81 13.59
CA PHE A 47 -10.80 -7.27 14.87
C PHE A 47 -11.96 -7.10 15.87
N PRO A 48 -11.83 -7.53 17.13
CA PRO A 48 -10.60 -7.99 17.81
C PRO A 48 -10.21 -9.46 17.58
N GLU A 49 -10.99 -10.23 16.82
CA GLU A 49 -10.65 -11.61 16.47
C GLU A 49 -9.45 -11.67 15.51
N PRO A 50 -8.74 -12.81 15.43
CA PRO A 50 -7.62 -12.99 14.51
C PRO A 50 -7.96 -12.65 13.05
N CYS A 51 -6.99 -12.07 12.35
CA CYS A 51 -7.14 -11.71 10.94
C CYS A 51 -7.49 -12.95 10.09
N ARG A 52 -8.48 -12.82 9.19
CA ARG A 52 -8.87 -13.87 8.25
C ARG A 52 -7.83 -14.10 7.13
N PHE A 53 -6.98 -13.10 6.86
CA PHE A 53 -5.98 -13.11 5.78
C PHE A 53 -4.59 -12.66 6.27
N PRO A 54 -4.00 -13.33 7.29
CA PRO A 54 -2.78 -12.85 7.95
C PRO A 54 -1.58 -12.73 7.01
N HIS A 55 -1.51 -13.57 5.97
CA HIS A 55 -0.42 -13.54 4.99
C HIS A 55 -0.53 -12.43 3.94
N LEU A 56 -1.67 -11.74 3.88
CA LEU A 56 -1.95 -10.64 2.96
C LEU A 56 -2.09 -9.29 3.67
N ALA A 57 -2.31 -9.32 4.99
CA ALA A 57 -2.41 -8.12 5.81
C ALA A 57 -1.08 -7.35 5.80
N ARG A 58 -1.15 -6.08 5.43
CA ARG A 58 -0.05 -5.10 5.53
C ARG A 58 -0.61 -3.81 6.14
N PRO A 59 0.20 -3.05 6.87
CA PRO A 59 -0.22 -1.73 7.34
C PRO A 59 -0.31 -0.77 6.15
N ALA A 60 -1.25 0.17 6.23
CA ALA A 60 -1.30 1.29 5.31
C ALA A 60 -0.19 2.31 5.68
N PRO A 61 0.39 3.04 4.70
CA PRO A 61 1.47 4.00 4.98
C PRO A 61 1.09 5.06 6.02
N ASP A 62 -0.11 5.61 5.92
CA ASP A 62 -0.71 6.57 6.85
C ASP A 62 -0.91 5.98 8.25
N GLY A 63 -1.25 4.68 8.33
CA GLY A 63 -1.28 3.93 9.59
C GLY A 63 0.09 3.81 10.29
N LEU A 64 1.19 4.08 9.58
CA LEU A 64 2.55 4.16 10.11
C LEU A 64 3.05 5.60 10.29
N GLY A 65 2.18 6.60 10.12
CA GLY A 65 2.52 8.01 10.24
C GLY A 65 3.23 8.60 9.03
N ILE A 66 3.19 7.93 7.87
CA ILE A 66 3.73 8.48 6.61
C ILE A 66 2.72 9.46 6.02
N ASP A 67 3.13 10.72 5.85
CA ASP A 67 2.38 11.70 5.09
C ASP A 67 2.51 11.38 3.59
N ILE A 68 1.46 10.78 3.01
CA ILE A 68 1.47 10.36 1.61
C ILE A 68 1.60 11.56 0.66
N GLU A 69 0.93 12.67 0.93
CA GLU A 69 0.99 13.84 0.04
C GLU A 69 2.42 14.40 -0.01
N GLN A 70 3.02 14.63 1.15
CA GLN A 70 4.38 15.11 1.25
C GLN A 70 5.39 14.12 0.65
N THR A 71 5.13 12.81 0.78
CA THR A 71 6.01 11.76 0.26
C THR A 71 5.98 11.69 -1.27
N VAL A 72 4.81 11.83 -1.90
CA VAL A 72 4.66 11.61 -3.34
C VAL A 72 4.76 12.90 -4.17
N SER A 73 4.57 14.08 -3.56
CA SER A 73 4.62 15.37 -4.27
C SER A 73 5.96 15.66 -4.97
N PRO A 74 7.15 15.30 -4.44
CA PRO A 74 8.41 15.50 -5.15
C PRO A 74 8.54 14.66 -6.43
N LEU A 75 7.72 13.60 -6.56
CA LEU A 75 7.66 12.71 -7.72
C LEU A 75 6.63 13.18 -8.77
N GLY A 76 5.97 14.31 -8.55
CA GLY A 76 4.94 14.86 -9.44
C GLY A 76 3.56 14.23 -9.28
N PHE A 77 3.37 13.36 -8.29
CA PHE A 77 2.08 12.80 -7.92
C PHE A 77 1.27 13.79 -7.07
N LYS A 78 -0.04 13.57 -7.01
CA LYS A 78 -0.97 14.40 -6.23
C LYS A 78 -1.93 13.55 -5.42
N VAL A 79 -2.23 14.02 -4.22
CA VAL A 79 -3.29 13.50 -3.37
C VAL A 79 -4.37 14.57 -3.33
N GLU A 80 -5.45 14.37 -4.07
CA GLU A 80 -6.52 15.36 -4.21
C GLU A 80 -7.89 14.71 -4.15
N PHE A 81 -8.84 15.42 -3.55
CA PHE A 81 -10.24 15.03 -3.54
C PHE A 81 -10.95 15.63 -4.75
N ASP A 82 -11.89 14.88 -5.33
CA ASP A 82 -12.80 15.39 -6.33
C ASP A 82 -13.83 16.35 -5.70
N SER A 83 -14.63 16.98 -6.54
CA SER A 83 -15.69 17.89 -6.09
C SER A 83 -16.75 17.26 -5.15
N GLN A 84 -16.79 15.93 -5.07
CA GLN A 84 -17.70 15.17 -4.22
C GLN A 84 -17.01 14.66 -2.93
N GLY A 85 -15.73 15.00 -2.73
CA GLY A 85 -14.95 14.54 -1.58
C GLY A 85 -14.44 13.11 -1.70
N ASN A 86 -14.53 12.48 -2.87
CA ASN A 86 -13.86 11.20 -3.11
C ASN A 86 -12.40 11.47 -3.45
N LEU A 87 -11.47 10.70 -2.89
CA LEU A 87 -10.09 10.78 -3.31
C LEU A 87 -10.03 10.44 -4.81
N LEU A 88 -9.59 11.38 -5.64
CA LEU A 88 -9.42 11.17 -7.08
C LEU A 88 -8.51 9.94 -7.24
N PRO A 89 -8.87 8.98 -8.12
CA PRO A 89 -8.60 7.56 -7.94
C PRO A 89 -7.11 7.24 -8.07
N ALA A 90 -6.38 7.49 -7.00
CA ALA A 90 -4.96 7.28 -6.86
C ALA A 90 -4.73 6.77 -5.44
N TRP A 91 -4.79 5.45 -5.31
CA TRP A 91 -4.34 4.74 -4.13
C TRP A 91 -2.84 4.57 -4.21
N TYR A 92 -2.14 5.18 -3.25
CA TYR A 92 -0.71 5.06 -3.11
C TYR A 92 -0.36 3.92 -2.17
N SER A 93 0.52 3.06 -2.65
CA SER A 93 1.14 1.98 -1.89
C SER A 93 2.64 2.04 -2.10
N ILE A 94 3.39 1.47 -1.17
CA ILE A 94 4.85 1.62 -1.11
C ILE A 94 5.46 0.26 -0.88
N VAL A 95 6.52 -0.07 -1.62
CA VAL A 95 7.43 -1.15 -1.27
C VAL A 95 8.78 -0.54 -0.92
N LEU A 96 9.22 -0.74 0.33
CA LEU A 96 10.60 -0.50 0.69
C LEU A 96 11.39 -1.75 0.29
N LEU A 97 12.44 -1.56 -0.49
CA LEU A 97 13.42 -2.57 -0.89
C LEU A 97 14.74 -2.28 -0.17
N ASP A 98 15.45 -3.35 0.20
CA ASP A 98 16.84 -3.29 0.69
C ASP A 98 17.77 -2.71 -0.39
#